data_AF-A0A9X8VDU0-F1
#
_entry.id   AF-A0A9X8VDU0-F1
#
_cell.length_a   1.000
_cell.length_b   1.000
_cell.length_c   1.000
_cell.angle_alpha   90.00
_cell.angle_beta   90.00
_cell.angle_gamma   90.00
#
_symmetry.space_group_name_H-M   'P 1'
#
loop_
_entity.id
_entity.type
_entity.pdbx_description
1 polymer ?
#
loop_
_entity_poly.entity_id
_entity_poly.type
_entity_poly.pdbx_seq_one_letter_code
_entity_poly.pdbx_strand_id
1 'polypeptide(L)'
;ILKSIDEQGKLTEQLAGAINATLSKTELEDLYLPYKPKRRTRGQIAIEAGLEPLADTLWQDPQQQPEQLAERYVDADKGVADVKAALDGARYILMERFAEDAALLAKVRDYLWKNAHLVSKVVEGKEDEG
;
A
#
# COMPACT_ATOMS: atom_id res chain seq x y z
N ILE A 1 -4.40 -3.96 18.81
CA ILE A 1 -4.65 -4.52 17.46
C ILE A 1 -6.11 -4.96 17.34
N LEU A 2 -6.54 -6.11 17.90
CA LEU A 2 -7.93 -6.59 17.79
C LEU A 2 -9.00 -5.52 18.06
N LYS A 3 -8.95 -4.88 19.24
CA LYS A 3 -9.88 -3.79 19.61
C LYS A 3 -9.92 -2.65 18.58
N SER A 4 -8.76 -2.23 18.06
CA SER A 4 -8.68 -1.12 17.10
C SER A 4 -9.27 -1.49 15.73
N ILE A 5 -9.14 -2.76 15.32
CA ILE A 5 -9.74 -3.26 14.07
C ILE A 5 -11.26 -3.42 14.24
N ASP A 6 -11.70 -3.87 15.41
CA ASP A 6 -13.11 -4.03 15.77
C ASP A 6 -13.85 -2.68 15.84
N GLU A 7 -13.22 -1.66 16.42
CA GLU A 7 -13.73 -0.28 16.44
C GLU A 7 -13.94 0.31 15.02
N GLN A 8 -13.26 -0.23 14.01
CA GLN A 8 -13.43 0.13 12.59
C GLN A 8 -14.48 -0.74 11.87
N GLY A 9 -15.05 -1.73 12.55
CA GLY A 9 -15.99 -2.70 11.96
C GLY A 9 -15.35 -3.62 10.91
N LYS A 10 -14.02 -3.81 10.96
CA LYS A 10 -13.26 -4.59 9.97
C LYS A 10 -12.75 -5.93 10.49
N LEU A 11 -13.04 -6.27 11.76
CA LEU A 11 -12.54 -7.49 12.38
C LEU A 11 -13.37 -8.70 11.93
N THR A 12 -12.87 -9.44 10.94
CA THR A 12 -13.48 -10.72 10.53
C THR A 12 -13.02 -11.87 11.43
N GLU A 13 -13.81 -12.95 11.49
CA GLU A 13 -13.40 -14.16 12.23
C GLU A 13 -12.07 -14.72 11.73
N GLN A 14 -11.85 -14.72 10.41
CA GLN A 14 -10.60 -15.15 9.81
C GLN A 14 -9.41 -14.30 10.27
N LEU A 15 -9.56 -12.97 10.27
CA LEU A 15 -8.51 -12.05 10.70
C LEU A 15 -8.25 -12.17 12.21
N ALA A 16 -9.30 -12.28 13.03
CA ALA A 16 -9.16 -12.50 14.46
C ALA A 16 -8.43 -13.83 14.75
N GLY A 17 -8.75 -14.90 14.02
CA GLY A 17 -8.06 -16.18 14.10
C GLY A 17 -6.57 -16.05 13.76
N ALA A 18 -6.23 -15.40 12.65
CA ALA A 18 -4.85 -15.18 12.25
C ALA A 18 -4.05 -14.37 13.28
N ILE A 19 -4.64 -13.30 13.82
CA ILE A 19 -4.02 -12.45 14.85
C ILE A 19 -3.78 -13.22 16.16
N ASN A 20 -4.71 -14.09 16.57
CA ASN A 20 -4.54 -14.88 17.79
C ASN A 20 -3.57 -16.06 17.61
N ALA A 21 -3.41 -16.56 16.39
CA ALA A 21 -2.55 -17.71 16.10
C ALA A 21 -1.08 -17.33 15.86
N THR A 22 -0.78 -16.09 15.44
CA THR A 22 0.60 -15.70 15.14
C THR A 22 1.46 -15.60 16.41
N LEU A 23 2.70 -16.11 16.30
CA LEU A 23 3.74 -16.00 17.34
C LEU A 23 4.81 -14.97 16.98
N SER A 24 4.73 -14.36 15.79
CA SER A 24 5.72 -13.42 15.27
C SER A 24 5.22 -11.99 15.45
N LYS A 25 5.99 -11.17 16.16
CA LYS A 25 5.70 -9.73 16.28
C LYS A 25 5.61 -9.06 14.90
N THR A 26 6.45 -9.48 13.96
CA THR A 26 6.47 -8.90 12.61
C THR A 26 5.18 -9.25 11.85
N GLU A 27 4.77 -10.51 11.87
CA GLU A 27 3.53 -10.95 11.21
C GLU A 27 2.30 -10.31 11.86
N LEU A 28 2.30 -10.16 13.19
CA LEU A 28 1.26 -9.46 13.93
C LEU A 28 1.12 -7.99 13.47
N GLU A 29 2.23 -7.28 13.26
CA GLU A 29 2.22 -5.91 12.74
C GLU A 29 1.82 -5.86 11.26
N ASP A 30 2.26 -6.82 10.44
CA ASP A 30 1.88 -6.93 9.02
C ASP A 30 0.35 -7.09 8.89
N LEU A 31 -0.28 -7.97 9.68
CA LEU A 31 -1.74 -8.18 9.70
C LEU A 31 -2.50 -6.93 10.17
N TYR A 32 -1.89 -6.09 10.99
CA TYR A 32 -2.50 -4.86 11.49
C TYR A 32 -2.34 -3.67 10.54
N LEU A 33 -1.37 -3.72 9.64
CA LEU A 33 -0.93 -2.59 8.81
C LEU A 33 -2.08 -1.91 8.04
N PRO A 34 -3.04 -2.63 7.42
CA PRO A 34 -4.18 -2.01 6.72
C PRO A 34 -5.12 -1.21 7.62
N TYR A 35 -5.16 -1.54 8.92
CA TYR A 35 -6.10 -1.00 9.90
C TYR A 35 -5.44 0.00 10.85
N LYS A 36 -4.13 0.16 10.76
CA LYS A 36 -3.39 1.09 11.61
C LYS A 36 -3.81 2.51 11.26
N PRO A 37 -4.25 3.35 12.22
CA PRO A 37 -4.58 4.75 11.94
C PRO A 37 -3.41 5.47 11.27
N LYS A 38 -3.66 6.08 10.09
CA LYS A 38 -2.63 6.76 9.29
C LYS A 38 -2.86 8.26 9.28
N ARG A 39 -1.76 9.00 9.13
CA ARG A 39 -1.84 10.39 8.66
C ARG A 39 -2.43 10.37 7.26
N ARG A 40 -3.13 11.43 6.87
CA ARG A 40 -3.74 11.56 5.54
C ARG A 40 -2.70 11.30 4.43
N THR A 41 -2.74 10.11 3.81
CA THR A 41 -1.78 9.63 2.80
C THR A 41 -2.19 10.09 1.40
N ARG A 42 -1.31 9.88 0.40
CA ARG A 42 -1.66 10.19 -0.99
C ARG A 42 -2.77 9.26 -1.50
N GLY A 43 -2.77 7.99 -1.12
CA GLY A 43 -3.85 7.05 -1.41
C GLY A 43 -5.16 7.48 -0.74
N GLN A 44 -5.13 7.89 0.53
CA GLN A 44 -6.33 8.37 1.22
C GLN A 44 -6.90 9.64 0.57
N ILE A 45 -6.05 10.59 0.17
CA ILE A 45 -6.47 11.79 -0.57
C ILE A 45 -7.12 11.39 -1.90
N ALA A 46 -6.55 10.41 -2.61
CA ALA A 46 -7.11 9.91 -3.86
C ALA A 46 -8.47 9.21 -3.66
N ILE A 47 -8.64 8.43 -2.59
CA ILE A 47 -9.93 7.82 -2.21
C ILE A 47 -10.96 8.90 -1.91
N GLU A 48 -10.61 9.92 -1.12
CA GLU A 48 -11.48 11.07 -0.82
C GLU A 48 -11.86 11.86 -2.08
N ALA A 49 -10.97 11.91 -3.07
CA ALA A 49 -11.22 12.50 -4.39
C ALA A 49 -12.07 11.62 -5.32
N GLY A 50 -12.43 10.39 -4.89
CA GLY A 50 -13.28 9.47 -5.67
C GLY A 50 -12.53 8.64 -6.70
N LEU A 51 -11.20 8.47 -6.56
CA LEU A 51 -10.38 7.71 -7.50
C LEU A 51 -10.29 6.21 -7.20
N GLU A 52 -10.93 5.73 -6.13
CA GLU A 52 -10.94 4.31 -5.77
C GLU A 52 -11.53 3.41 -6.88
N PRO A 53 -12.67 3.73 -7.50
CA PRO A 53 -13.21 2.91 -8.59
C PRO A 53 -12.31 2.87 -9.83
N LEU A 54 -11.53 3.93 -10.08
CA LEU A 54 -10.52 3.94 -11.16
C LEU A 54 -9.37 2.96 -10.84
N ALA A 55 -8.88 2.95 -9.59
CA ALA A 55 -7.87 2.00 -9.16
C ALA A 55 -8.36 0.55 -9.26
N ASP A 56 -9.60 0.29 -8.84
CA ASP A 56 -10.21 -1.04 -8.85
C ASP A 56 -10.35 -1.60 -10.27
N THR A 57 -10.91 -0.82 -11.21
CA THR A 57 -11.13 -1.29 -12.58
C THR A 57 -9.83 -1.57 -13.32
N LEU A 58 -8.83 -0.69 -13.17
CA LEU A 58 -7.52 -0.87 -13.81
C LEU A 58 -6.76 -2.07 -13.25
N TRP A 59 -6.97 -2.39 -11.98
CA TRP A 59 -6.41 -3.58 -11.37
C TRP A 59 -7.09 -4.86 -11.84
N GLN A 60 -8.42 -4.85 -11.98
CA GLN A 60 -9.22 -6.02 -12.33
C GLN A 60 -9.09 -6.39 -13.82
N ASP A 61 -8.93 -5.41 -14.71
CA ASP A 61 -8.87 -5.64 -16.14
C ASP A 61 -7.71 -4.87 -16.80
N PRO A 62 -6.56 -5.52 -16.99
CA PRO A 62 -5.39 -4.91 -17.62
C PRO A 62 -5.54 -4.60 -19.11
N GLN A 63 -6.62 -5.03 -19.78
CA GLN A 63 -6.87 -4.72 -21.19
C GLN A 63 -7.49 -3.33 -21.40
N GLN A 64 -7.91 -2.68 -20.32
CA GLN A 64 -8.47 -1.33 -20.36
C GLN A 64 -7.43 -0.31 -20.78
N GLN A 65 -7.87 0.81 -21.37
CA GLN A 65 -7.01 1.94 -21.68
C GLN A 65 -7.02 2.93 -20.50
N PRO A 66 -5.92 3.02 -19.71
CA PRO A 66 -5.94 3.78 -18.46
C PRO A 66 -6.26 5.26 -18.66
N GLU A 67 -5.68 5.87 -19.68
CA GLU A 67 -5.85 7.29 -19.99
C GLU A 67 -7.31 7.62 -20.30
N GLN A 68 -7.99 6.78 -21.10
CA GLN A 68 -9.40 6.98 -21.47
C GLN A 68 -10.35 6.83 -20.29
N LEU A 69 -10.09 5.89 -19.39
CA LEU A 69 -10.91 5.70 -18.20
C LEU A 69 -10.73 6.86 -17.22
N ALA A 70 -9.50 7.33 -17.05
CA ALA A 70 -9.14 8.40 -16.15
C ALA A 70 -9.75 9.75 -16.52
N GLU A 71 -10.11 10.00 -17.78
CA GLU A 71 -10.83 11.21 -18.21
C GLU A 71 -12.11 11.46 -17.40
N ARG A 72 -12.82 10.39 -17.01
CA ARG A 72 -14.08 10.47 -16.24
C ARG A 72 -13.88 10.88 -14.78
N TYR A 73 -12.64 10.87 -14.32
CA TYR A 73 -12.26 11.15 -12.94
C TYR A 73 -11.54 12.50 -12.79
N VAL A 74 -11.37 13.26 -13.87
CA VAL A 74 -10.80 14.61 -13.82
C VAL A 74 -11.83 15.55 -13.18
N ASP A 75 -11.44 16.13 -12.05
CA ASP A 75 -12.27 17.01 -11.25
C ASP A 75 -11.35 17.94 -10.44
N ALA A 76 -11.14 19.16 -10.95
CA ALA A 76 -10.26 20.14 -10.33
C ALA A 76 -10.72 20.55 -8.92
N ASP A 77 -12.04 20.52 -8.66
CA ASP A 77 -12.60 20.86 -7.34
C ASP A 77 -12.29 19.78 -6.29
N LYS A 78 -12.08 18.53 -6.74
CA LYS A 78 -11.55 17.43 -5.91
C LYS A 78 -10.03 17.32 -5.91
N GLY A 79 -9.32 18.27 -6.52
CA GLY A 79 -7.87 18.28 -6.61
C GLY A 79 -7.29 17.35 -7.68
N VAL A 80 -8.10 16.90 -8.64
CA VAL A 80 -7.70 16.03 -9.75
C VAL A 80 -7.67 16.88 -11.03
N ALA A 81 -6.55 17.57 -11.25
CA ALA A 81 -6.44 18.60 -12.29
C ALA A 81 -6.45 18.07 -13.74
N ASP A 82 -5.97 16.85 -13.95
CA ASP A 82 -5.85 16.23 -15.26
C ASP A 82 -5.84 14.69 -15.18
N VAL A 83 -5.82 14.04 -16.35
CA VAL A 83 -5.76 12.57 -16.49
C VAL A 83 -4.55 11.98 -15.74
N LYS A 84 -3.42 12.69 -15.76
CA LYS A 84 -2.21 12.25 -15.07
C LYS A 84 -2.41 12.23 -13.56
N ALA A 85 -3.02 13.27 -12.99
CA ALA A 85 -3.34 13.35 -11.58
C ALA A 85 -4.31 12.23 -11.16
N ALA A 86 -5.30 11.90 -11.99
CA ALA A 86 -6.22 10.79 -11.73
C ALA A 86 -5.47 9.44 -11.69
N LEU A 87 -4.60 9.18 -12.68
CA LEU A 87 -3.79 7.96 -12.73
C LEU A 87 -2.76 7.88 -11.62
N ASP A 88 -2.11 8.99 -11.27
CA ASP A 88 -1.17 9.06 -10.14
C ASP A 88 -1.90 8.76 -8.82
N GLY A 89 -3.11 9.30 -8.64
CA GLY A 89 -3.95 9.00 -7.48
C GLY A 89 -4.35 7.52 -7.41
N ALA A 90 -4.85 6.96 -8.50
CA ALA A 90 -5.16 5.53 -8.59
C ALA A 90 -3.92 4.65 -8.31
N ARG A 91 -2.75 5.05 -8.82
CA ARG A 91 -1.47 4.38 -8.53
C ARG A 91 -1.14 4.40 -7.05
N TYR A 92 -1.32 5.52 -6.35
CA TYR A 92 -1.08 5.59 -4.90
C TYR A 92 -1.99 4.66 -4.12
N ILE A 93 -3.26 4.54 -4.51
CA ILE A 93 -4.20 3.59 -3.89
C ILE A 93 -3.66 2.17 -4.03
N LEU A 94 -3.28 1.76 -5.23
CA LEU A 94 -2.74 0.40 -5.47
C LEU A 94 -1.40 0.17 -4.77
N MET A 95 -0.49 1.14 -4.78
CA MET A 95 0.79 1.06 -4.07
C MET A 95 0.59 0.84 -2.58
N GLU A 96 -0.32 1.58 -1.95
CA GLU A 96 -0.61 1.41 -0.52
C GLU A 96 -1.25 0.05 -0.23
N ARG A 97 -2.20 -0.41 -1.07
CA ARG A 97 -2.79 -1.76 -0.93
C ARG A 97 -1.73 -2.86 -1.04
N PHE A 98 -0.81 -2.78 -2.00
CA PHE A 98 0.24 -3.79 -2.16
C PHE A 98 1.28 -3.75 -1.05
N ALA A 99 1.66 -2.55 -0.61
CA ALA A 99 2.62 -2.38 0.47
C ALA A 99 2.09 -2.89 1.83
N GLU A 100 0.79 -3.14 1.93
CA GLU A 100 0.12 -3.54 3.17
C GLU A 100 -0.48 -4.95 3.13
N ASP A 101 -0.28 -5.67 2.03
CA ASP A 101 -0.66 -7.07 1.94
C ASP A 101 0.31 -7.93 2.77
N ALA A 102 -0.19 -8.49 3.88
CA ALA A 102 0.61 -9.26 4.82
C ALA A 102 1.27 -10.50 4.18
N ALA A 103 0.58 -11.17 3.25
CA ALA A 103 1.10 -12.35 2.58
C ALA A 103 2.25 -11.99 1.62
N LEU A 104 2.11 -10.88 0.89
CA LEU A 104 3.14 -10.34 0.02
C LEU A 104 4.36 -9.88 0.82
N LEU A 105 4.15 -9.16 1.93
CA LEU A 105 5.24 -8.75 2.83
C LEU A 105 6.02 -9.95 3.36
N ALA A 106 5.32 -11.00 3.83
CA ALA A 106 5.95 -12.23 4.28
C ALA A 106 6.78 -12.89 3.16
N LYS A 107 6.23 -12.98 1.94
CA LYS A 107 6.92 -13.57 0.78
C LYS A 107 8.17 -12.77 0.37
N VAL A 108 8.07 -11.45 0.29
CA VAL A 108 9.20 -10.57 -0.07
C VAL A 108 10.28 -10.66 0.99
N ARG A 109 9.91 -10.66 2.28
CA ARG A 109 10.85 -10.77 3.39
C ARG A 109 11.61 -12.10 3.37
N ASP A 110 10.91 -13.22 3.17
CA ASP A 110 11.54 -14.54 3.04
C ASP A 110 12.50 -14.59 1.84
N TYR A 111 12.09 -14.03 0.70
CA TYR A 111 12.94 -13.95 -0.48
C TYR A 111 14.21 -13.14 -0.22
N LEU A 112 14.09 -11.94 0.36
CA LEU A 112 15.24 -11.09 0.67
C LEU A 112 16.17 -11.76 1.69
N TRP A 113 15.63 -12.43 2.70
CA TRP A 113 16.43 -13.14 3.69
C TRP A 113 17.30 -14.26 3.07
N LYS A 114 16.77 -14.96 2.06
CA LYS A 114 17.45 -16.07 1.39
C LYS A 114 18.41 -15.62 0.27
N ASN A 115 18.14 -14.49 -0.37
CA ASN A 115 18.77 -14.14 -1.64
C ASN A 115 19.48 -12.78 -1.66
N ALA A 116 19.26 -11.90 -0.68
CA ALA A 116 19.88 -10.58 -0.69
C ALA A 116 21.35 -10.65 -0.22
N HIS A 117 22.16 -9.71 -0.72
CA HIS A 117 23.54 -9.55 -0.30
C HIS A 117 23.69 -8.35 0.62
N LEU A 118 24.38 -8.53 1.74
CA LEU A 118 24.82 -7.42 2.58
C LEU A 118 25.97 -6.71 1.87
N VAL A 119 25.81 -5.40 1.63
CA VAL A 119 26.81 -4.57 0.95
C VAL A 119 27.22 -3.44 1.87
N SER A 120 28.53 -3.26 2.04
CA SER A 120 29.13 -2.09 2.68
C SER A 120 29.93 -1.32 1.63
N LYS A 121 29.78 0.00 1.58
CA LYS A 121 30.53 0.90 0.70
C LYS A 121 30.99 2.10 1.51
N VAL A 122 32.19 2.58 1.22
CA VAL A 122 32.66 3.87 1.73
C VAL A 122 31.75 4.97 1.19
N VAL A 123 31.47 5.96 2.02
CA VAL A 123 30.76 7.16 1.58
C VAL A 123 31.66 7.87 0.59
N GLU A 124 31.10 8.25 -0.56
CA GLU A 124 31.82 8.96 -1.62
C GLU A 124 32.57 10.19 -1.06
N GLY A 125 33.86 10.29 -1.36
CA GLY A 125 34.74 11.36 -0.88
C GLY A 125 35.35 11.13 0.51
N LYS A 126 35.13 9.97 1.13
CA LYS A 126 35.72 9.56 2.43
C LYS A 126 36.65 8.35 2.30
N GLU A 127 37.19 8.10 1.12
CA GLU A 127 38.04 6.95 0.82
C GLU A 127 39.30 6.91 1.69
N ASP A 128 39.81 8.08 2.07
CA ASP A 128 41.07 8.26 2.80
C ASP A 128 40.89 8.61 4.29
N GLU A 129 39.66 8.69 4.81
CA GLU A 129 39.39 8.99 6.23
C GLU A 129 39.53 7.77 7.18
N GLY A 130 40.33 6.78 6.78
CA GLY A 130 40.57 5.53 7.50
C GLY A 130 41.55 5.63 8.66
#